data_AF-A0A6J5EZD1-F1
#
_entry.id   AF-A0A6J5EZD1-F1
#
_cell.length_a   1.000
_cell.length_b   1.000
_cell.length_c   1.000
_cell.angle_alpha   90.00
_cell.angle_beta   90.00
_cell.angle_gamma   90.00
#
_symmetry.space_group_name_H-M   'P 1'
#
loop_
_entity.id
_entity.type
_entity.pdbx_description
1 polymer ?
#
loop_
_entity_poly.entity_id
_entity_poly.type
_entity_poly.pdbx_seq_one_letter_code
_entity_poly.pdbx_strand_id
1 'polypeptide(L)'
;MVVACAALAATAAAQAGTTTDVDGGPLSNATVPRIALDDDHYLPTVHMNEEVIGIPGGADGTITLQTTVYKPDGPGPFPLVVFNHGKIHGDPRSQARSDPVSFAREFVRRGYVVVAPNRQGFAQSGGTYVQDGCDVERNGMSQAADVASTVDYMSKQPYVDGQHIVVAGTSHGGLATIAYGAQAAPGVRGLINFSGGLRQDACTDWQGNLTRAFGTYGEKVHVPSLWLYGDNDSIWSPELVSQMYTAYDAHGATSKMVDFGMYKNDAHRLVGDRDGVHIWWPSVERFLARVGMPTRIQYQVSEPSEPKATDFAAVDSVNSVPFIDDAGRNGYRNFLHQYPSRAFAVSASGAWSWAEGGDDPMAVAVSNCQKQSSDPCRLYAVNDTVVWKQRSADTQTVENGNGNDSSNPKHDSKPALASN
;
A
#
# COMPACT_ATOMS: atom_id res chain seq x y z
N MET A 1 -41.91 -66.36 47.66
CA MET A 1 -42.48 -65.28 46.84
C MET A 1 -41.84 -63.99 47.34
N VAL A 2 -41.28 -63.17 46.43
CA VAL A 2 -40.62 -61.87 46.67
C VAL A 2 -39.21 -61.97 47.31
N VAL A 3 -38.15 -61.27 46.92
CA VAL A 3 -37.60 -60.64 45.68
C VAL A 3 -36.18 -60.23 46.11
N ALA A 4 -35.19 -60.44 45.24
CA ALA A 4 -33.80 -60.08 45.51
C ALA A 4 -33.56 -58.59 45.25
N CYS A 5 -32.84 -57.94 46.18
CA CYS A 5 -32.32 -56.58 46.08
C CYS A 5 -31.22 -56.50 45.00
N ALA A 6 -31.36 -55.54 44.09
CA ALA A 6 -30.25 -55.01 43.29
C ALA A 6 -30.36 -53.49 43.23
N ALA A 7 -29.30 -52.81 43.69
CA ALA A 7 -29.14 -51.38 43.59
C ALA A 7 -28.83 -50.98 42.14
N LEU A 8 -29.51 -49.96 41.62
CA LEU A 8 -29.22 -49.34 40.34
C LEU A 8 -29.12 -47.82 40.55
N ALA A 9 -27.90 -47.31 40.39
CA ALA A 9 -27.65 -45.89 40.18
C ALA A 9 -28.11 -45.54 38.75
N ALA A 10 -29.06 -44.62 38.63
CA ALA A 10 -29.55 -44.14 37.35
C ALA A 10 -28.73 -42.93 36.87
N THR A 11 -28.32 -42.99 35.61
CA THR A 11 -27.63 -41.98 34.82
C THR A 11 -28.53 -40.78 34.54
N ALA A 12 -28.00 -39.56 34.69
CA ALA A 12 -28.65 -38.35 34.21
C ALA A 12 -28.26 -38.10 32.74
N ALA A 13 -29.24 -38.26 31.84
CA ALA A 13 -29.12 -37.83 30.45
C ALA A 13 -29.48 -36.34 30.35
N ALA A 14 -28.58 -35.54 29.77
CA ALA A 14 -28.84 -34.15 29.42
C ALA A 14 -29.73 -34.09 28.17
N GLN A 15 -30.84 -33.37 28.25
CA GLN A 15 -31.60 -32.93 27.08
C GLN A 15 -31.41 -31.41 26.91
N ALA A 16 -30.95 -31.04 25.71
CA ALA A 16 -30.79 -29.66 25.27
C ALA A 16 -32.15 -28.98 25.14
N GLY A 17 -32.36 -27.91 25.92
CA GLY A 17 -33.46 -26.97 25.74
C GLY A 17 -33.09 -25.90 24.73
N THR A 18 -33.98 -25.65 23.79
CA THR A 18 -33.90 -24.60 22.77
C THR A 18 -33.79 -23.21 23.41
N THR A 19 -32.68 -22.51 23.19
CA THR A 19 -32.53 -21.09 23.55
C THR A 19 -33.22 -20.24 22.50
N THR A 20 -34.36 -19.67 22.88
CA THR A 20 -35.01 -18.57 22.16
C THR A 20 -34.17 -17.30 22.22
N ASP A 21 -34.13 -16.59 21.11
CA ASP A 21 -33.57 -15.23 20.98
C ASP A 21 -34.05 -14.33 22.12
N VAL A 22 -33.11 -13.67 22.78
CA VAL A 22 -33.41 -12.61 23.73
C VAL A 22 -33.40 -11.30 22.95
N ASP A 23 -34.59 -10.77 22.73
CA ASP A 23 -34.84 -9.44 22.18
C ASP A 23 -33.98 -8.38 22.88
N GLY A 24 -33.36 -7.53 22.06
CA GLY A 24 -32.47 -6.45 22.48
C GLY A 24 -33.15 -5.45 23.41
N GLY A 25 -32.67 -5.38 24.66
CA GLY A 25 -33.04 -4.35 25.62
C GLY A 25 -32.50 -2.96 25.22
N PRO A 26 -32.96 -1.88 25.87
CA PRO A 26 -32.69 -0.48 25.48
C PRO A 26 -31.20 -0.06 25.48
N LEU A 27 -30.29 -0.94 25.85
CA LEU A 27 -28.84 -0.74 25.81
C LEU A 27 -28.18 -1.26 24.52
N SER A 28 -28.85 -2.07 23.70
CA SER A 28 -28.31 -2.55 22.41
C SER A 28 -28.37 -1.49 21.30
N ASN A 29 -29.08 -0.38 21.53
CA ASN A 29 -29.17 0.78 20.62
C ASN A 29 -28.46 2.03 21.16
N ALA A 30 -27.70 1.92 22.26
CA ALA A 30 -26.96 3.05 22.80
C ALA A 30 -25.74 3.35 21.92
N THR A 31 -25.82 4.41 21.12
CA THR A 31 -24.65 5.01 20.47
C THR A 31 -23.84 5.74 21.54
N VAL A 32 -22.94 5.03 22.20
CA VAL A 32 -21.96 5.65 23.09
C VAL A 32 -20.91 6.31 22.19
N PRO A 33 -20.70 7.63 22.24
CA PRO A 33 -19.55 8.23 21.62
C PRO A 33 -18.31 7.54 22.20
N ARG A 34 -17.49 6.90 21.37
CA ARG A 34 -16.14 6.55 21.81
C ARG A 34 -15.49 7.86 22.21
N ILE A 35 -15.29 8.06 23.51
CA ILE A 35 -14.33 9.04 23.99
C ILE A 35 -12.99 8.51 23.50
N ALA A 36 -12.55 8.96 22.33
CA ALA A 36 -11.14 8.95 21.99
C ALA A 36 -10.52 9.96 22.96
N LEU A 37 -10.01 9.46 24.09
CA LEU A 37 -8.98 10.22 24.78
C LEU A 37 -7.87 10.37 23.75
N ASP A 38 -7.46 11.61 23.47
CA ASP A 38 -6.22 11.92 22.75
C ASP A 38 -5.02 11.47 23.60
N ASP A 39 -4.93 10.18 23.93
CA ASP A 39 -3.90 9.57 24.78
C ASP A 39 -2.54 9.47 24.06
N ASP A 40 -2.50 9.79 22.76
CA ASP A 40 -1.30 9.70 21.93
C ASP A 40 -0.32 10.87 22.15
N HIS A 41 -0.70 11.91 22.88
CA HIS A 41 0.17 13.06 23.20
C HIS A 41 1.41 12.69 24.03
N TYR A 42 1.45 11.49 24.61
CA TYR A 42 2.58 10.98 25.40
C TYR A 42 3.40 9.89 24.71
N LEU A 43 3.07 9.52 23.47
CA LEU A 43 3.84 8.51 22.75
C LEU A 43 5.19 9.07 22.29
N PRO A 44 6.28 8.30 22.40
CA PRO A 44 7.57 8.71 21.85
C PRO A 44 7.47 8.88 20.34
N THR A 45 7.98 10.01 19.84
CA THR A 45 8.17 10.23 18.41
C THR A 45 9.36 9.42 17.92
N VAL A 46 9.19 8.62 16.87
CA VAL A 46 10.26 7.81 16.27
C VAL A 46 10.33 8.01 14.76
N HIS A 47 11.50 7.71 14.21
CA HIS A 47 11.68 7.55 12.77
C HIS A 47 11.46 6.09 12.38
N MET A 48 11.16 5.83 11.10
CA MET A 48 11.02 4.46 10.60
C MET A 48 12.37 3.77 10.34
N ASN A 49 13.49 4.44 10.60
CA ASN A 49 14.86 3.95 10.43
C ASN A 49 15.03 3.10 9.16
N GLU A 50 14.63 3.68 8.02
CA GLU A 50 14.69 2.99 6.75
C GLU A 50 16.14 2.59 6.42
N GLU A 51 16.34 1.32 6.09
CA GLU A 51 17.62 0.77 5.67
C GLU A 51 17.45 -0.13 4.44
N VAL A 52 18.43 -0.12 3.55
CA VAL A 52 18.52 -1.07 2.43
C VAL A 52 19.64 -2.04 2.69
N ILE A 53 19.29 -3.31 2.86
CA ILE A 53 20.24 -4.39 3.09
C ILE A 53 20.18 -5.43 1.97
N GLY A 54 21.25 -6.23 1.85
CA GLY A 54 21.25 -7.45 1.07
C GLY A 54 21.03 -8.66 1.98
N ILE A 55 20.07 -9.51 1.65
CA ILE A 55 19.83 -10.77 2.37
C ILE A 55 20.00 -11.98 1.43
N PRO A 56 20.37 -13.16 1.94
CA PRO A 56 20.38 -14.38 1.13
C PRO A 56 18.98 -14.71 0.59
N GLY A 57 18.89 -15.20 -0.65
CA GLY A 57 17.65 -15.67 -1.26
C GLY A 57 17.89 -16.58 -2.46
N GLY A 58 16.84 -16.85 -3.23
CA GLY A 58 16.83 -17.91 -4.24
C GLY A 58 16.75 -19.30 -3.62
N ALA A 59 16.46 -20.31 -4.45
CA ALA A 59 16.19 -21.68 -4.00
C ALA A 59 17.34 -22.34 -3.20
N ASP A 60 18.58 -21.87 -3.40
CA ASP A 60 19.80 -22.37 -2.75
C ASP A 60 20.49 -21.32 -1.85
N GLY A 61 19.88 -20.15 -1.66
CA GLY A 61 20.46 -19.06 -0.85
C GLY A 61 21.67 -18.37 -1.48
N THR A 62 21.97 -18.61 -2.77
CA THR A 62 23.21 -18.11 -3.41
C THR A 62 23.11 -16.71 -3.96
N ILE A 63 21.90 -16.16 -4.10
CA ILE A 63 21.69 -14.79 -4.58
C ILE A 63 21.44 -13.83 -3.43
N THR A 64 21.69 -12.55 -3.67
CA THR A 64 21.38 -11.48 -2.72
C THR A 64 20.08 -10.79 -3.12
N LEU A 65 19.10 -10.74 -2.23
CA LEU A 65 17.88 -9.95 -2.40
C LEU A 65 18.09 -8.55 -1.83
N GLN A 66 17.89 -7.52 -2.64
CA GLN A 66 17.79 -6.14 -2.17
C GLN A 66 16.53 -6.03 -1.31
N THR A 67 16.66 -5.58 -0.07
CA THR A 67 15.58 -5.59 0.91
C THR A 67 15.52 -4.27 1.64
N THR A 68 14.35 -3.64 1.64
CA THR A 68 14.06 -2.45 2.44
C THR A 68 13.57 -2.89 3.82
N VAL A 69 14.15 -2.34 4.88
CA VAL A 69 13.76 -2.58 6.27
C VAL A 69 13.32 -1.26 6.90
N TYR A 70 12.18 -1.29 7.57
CA TYR A 70 11.73 -0.23 8.46
C TYR A 70 11.62 -0.77 9.87
N LYS A 71 12.08 0.00 10.86
CA LYS A 71 12.00 -0.41 12.27
C LYS A 71 11.87 0.78 13.22
N PRO A 72 11.14 0.64 14.33
CA PRO A 72 11.16 1.62 15.40
C PRO A 72 12.55 1.69 16.06
N ASP A 73 12.78 2.74 16.84
CA ASP A 73 13.95 2.83 17.69
C ASP A 73 13.91 1.79 18.82
N GLY A 74 15.08 1.29 19.22
CA GLY A 74 15.24 0.39 20.35
C GLY A 74 15.80 -1.01 20.01
N PRO A 75 16.02 -1.85 21.03
CA PRO A 75 16.71 -3.13 20.87
C PRO A 75 15.81 -4.28 20.40
N GLY A 76 14.48 -4.13 20.42
CA GLY A 76 13.53 -5.22 20.20
C GLY A 76 13.46 -6.20 21.40
N PRO A 77 13.03 -7.46 21.18
CA PRO A 77 12.59 -8.01 19.91
C PRO A 77 11.24 -7.43 19.47
N PHE A 78 11.11 -7.13 18.18
CA PHE A 78 9.91 -6.56 17.57
C PHE A 78 9.18 -7.62 16.73
N PRO A 79 7.83 -7.66 16.75
CA PRO A 79 7.07 -8.46 15.78
C PRO A 79 7.45 -8.09 14.34
N LEU A 80 7.38 -9.07 13.45
CA LEU A 80 7.78 -8.91 12.05
C LEU A 80 6.56 -8.88 11.14
N VAL A 81 6.58 -7.96 10.17
CA VAL A 81 5.75 -8.06 8.97
C VAL A 81 6.61 -8.05 7.71
N VAL A 82 6.43 -9.05 6.85
CA VAL A 82 7.07 -9.10 5.52
C VAL A 82 6.07 -8.61 4.48
N PHE A 83 6.42 -7.61 3.67
CA PHE A 83 5.57 -7.06 2.61
C PHE A 83 6.10 -7.39 1.22
N ASN A 84 5.32 -8.14 0.45
CA ASN A 84 5.69 -8.61 -0.88
C ASN A 84 5.10 -7.71 -1.98
N HIS A 85 5.98 -7.14 -2.80
CA HIS A 85 5.59 -6.26 -3.91
C HIS A 85 4.87 -7.00 -5.04
N GLY A 86 4.05 -6.28 -5.79
CA GLY A 86 3.44 -6.75 -7.04
C GLY A 86 4.43 -6.83 -8.21
N LYS A 87 3.91 -6.97 -9.42
CA LYS A 87 4.70 -6.90 -10.66
C LYS A 87 3.96 -6.03 -11.66
N ILE A 88 4.62 -4.99 -12.16
CA ILE A 88 4.11 -4.22 -13.30
C ILE A 88 4.60 -4.80 -14.62
N HIS A 89 3.97 -4.43 -15.74
CA HIS A 89 4.43 -4.81 -17.08
C HIS A 89 5.83 -4.26 -17.38
N GLY A 90 6.59 -4.97 -18.22
CA GLY A 90 7.96 -4.63 -18.56
C GLY A 90 9.00 -5.51 -17.84
N ASP A 91 10.26 -5.10 -17.95
CA ASP A 91 11.39 -5.82 -17.36
C ASP A 91 11.38 -5.68 -15.82
N PRO A 92 11.26 -6.80 -15.05
CA PRO A 92 11.37 -6.78 -13.58
C PRO A 92 12.62 -6.08 -13.06
N ARG A 93 13.75 -6.13 -13.79
CA ARG A 93 15.00 -5.46 -13.41
C ARG A 93 14.91 -3.94 -13.45
N SER A 94 14.06 -3.40 -14.31
CA SER A 94 13.84 -1.96 -14.44
C SER A 94 12.83 -1.40 -13.43
N GLN A 95 12.15 -2.27 -12.68
CA GLN A 95 11.18 -1.85 -11.68
C GLN A 95 11.89 -1.26 -10.45
N ALA A 96 11.22 -0.31 -9.80
CA ALA A 96 11.73 0.31 -8.59
C ALA A 96 11.86 -0.71 -7.45
N ARG A 97 12.75 -0.39 -6.50
CA ARG A 97 12.85 -1.08 -5.21
C ARG A 97 11.48 -1.11 -4.52
N SER A 98 11.18 -2.20 -3.82
CA SER A 98 9.98 -2.31 -2.98
C SER A 98 10.06 -1.30 -1.84
N ASP A 99 9.10 -0.39 -1.80
CA ASP A 99 9.11 0.75 -0.90
C ASP A 99 7.70 1.12 -0.37
N PRO A 100 7.12 0.30 0.53
CA PRO A 100 5.72 0.43 0.93
C PRO A 100 5.53 1.40 2.11
N VAL A 101 5.94 2.66 1.97
CA VAL A 101 6.02 3.64 3.08
C VAL A 101 4.71 3.77 3.88
N SER A 102 3.56 3.94 3.21
CA SER A 102 2.24 4.06 3.83
C SER A 102 1.91 2.85 4.73
N PHE A 103 2.15 1.64 4.21
CA PHE A 103 1.97 0.39 4.94
C PHE A 103 2.97 0.27 6.09
N ALA A 104 4.25 0.55 5.83
CA ALA A 104 5.31 0.42 6.81
C ALA A 104 5.07 1.34 8.02
N ARG A 105 4.65 2.58 7.79
CA ARG A 105 4.34 3.55 8.86
C ARG A 105 3.31 3.01 9.84
N GLU A 106 2.23 2.41 9.33
CA GLU A 106 1.13 1.93 10.18
C GLU A 106 1.57 0.77 11.10
N PHE A 107 2.47 -0.08 10.61
CA PHE A 107 3.05 -1.18 11.40
C PHE A 107 4.17 -0.71 12.34
N VAL A 108 5.06 0.20 11.91
CA VAL A 108 6.12 0.76 12.77
C VAL A 108 5.51 1.51 13.96
N ARG A 109 4.39 2.23 13.77
CA ARG A 109 3.63 2.86 14.86
C ARG A 109 3.23 1.90 15.97
N ARG A 110 3.14 0.60 15.68
CA ARG A 110 2.76 -0.47 16.62
C ARG A 110 3.94 -1.34 17.06
N GLY A 111 5.15 -0.88 16.77
CA GLY A 111 6.39 -1.53 17.18
C GLY A 111 6.81 -2.70 16.31
N TYR A 112 6.41 -2.74 15.03
CA TYR A 112 6.84 -3.79 14.11
C TYR A 112 8.11 -3.42 13.38
N VAL A 113 8.92 -4.44 13.07
CA VAL A 113 9.86 -4.40 11.95
C VAL A 113 9.09 -4.75 10.69
N VAL A 114 9.20 -3.92 9.66
CA VAL A 114 8.61 -4.15 8.33
C VAL A 114 9.73 -4.44 7.36
N VAL A 115 9.63 -5.55 6.63
CA VAL A 115 10.66 -6.00 5.69
C VAL A 115 10.03 -6.17 4.31
N ALA A 116 10.55 -5.47 3.33
CA ALA A 116 10.05 -5.48 1.96
C ALA A 116 11.16 -5.95 1.01
N PRO A 117 11.32 -7.27 0.79
CA PRO A 117 12.32 -7.80 -0.13
C PRO A 117 11.88 -7.54 -1.58
N ASN A 118 12.82 -7.14 -2.43
CA ASN A 118 12.68 -7.33 -3.87
C ASN A 118 12.98 -8.80 -4.19
N ARG A 119 12.00 -9.53 -4.71
CA ARG A 119 12.15 -10.94 -5.12
C ARG A 119 13.21 -11.07 -6.23
N GLN A 120 13.72 -12.28 -6.44
CA GLN A 120 14.79 -12.53 -7.39
C GLN A 120 14.50 -11.97 -8.79
N GLY A 121 15.51 -11.35 -9.40
CA GLY A 121 15.40 -10.70 -10.71
C GLY A 121 14.62 -9.39 -10.74
N PHE A 122 14.12 -8.87 -9.61
CA PHE A 122 13.56 -7.52 -9.54
C PHE A 122 14.60 -6.51 -9.06
N ALA A 123 14.51 -5.28 -9.58
CA ALA A 123 15.37 -4.17 -9.18
C ALA A 123 16.85 -4.60 -9.10
N GLN A 124 17.49 -4.37 -7.96
CA GLN A 124 18.90 -4.73 -7.73
C GLN A 124 19.09 -6.12 -7.10
N SER A 125 18.04 -6.91 -6.87
CA SER A 125 18.18 -8.29 -6.38
C SER A 125 18.91 -9.17 -7.40
N GLY A 126 19.71 -10.13 -6.95
CA GLY A 126 20.40 -11.10 -7.80
C GLY A 126 19.44 -12.04 -8.54
N GLY A 127 20.02 -12.95 -9.33
CA GLY A 127 19.26 -13.96 -10.08
C GLY A 127 18.44 -13.40 -11.24
N THR A 128 17.52 -14.22 -11.74
CA THR A 128 16.60 -13.90 -12.83
C THR A 128 15.16 -14.10 -12.38
N TYR A 129 14.26 -13.31 -12.95
CA TYR A 129 12.85 -13.45 -12.65
C TYR A 129 12.31 -14.77 -13.19
N VAL A 130 11.61 -15.52 -12.33
CA VAL A 130 11.01 -16.82 -12.67
C VAL A 130 9.51 -16.62 -12.95
N GLN A 131 9.13 -16.78 -14.22
CA GLN A 131 7.74 -16.68 -14.67
C GLN A 131 7.00 -18.03 -14.63
N ASP A 132 7.70 -19.17 -14.75
CA ASP A 132 7.12 -20.53 -14.81
C ASP A 132 6.06 -20.75 -15.92
N GLY A 133 6.18 -20.03 -17.04
CA GLY A 133 5.24 -20.20 -18.16
C GLY A 133 3.80 -19.88 -17.76
N CYS A 134 2.86 -20.76 -18.08
CA CYS A 134 1.43 -20.66 -17.71
C CYS A 134 1.06 -21.42 -16.42
N ASP A 135 2.06 -21.93 -15.70
CA ASP A 135 1.87 -22.63 -14.44
C ASP A 135 1.85 -21.62 -13.29
N VAL A 136 0.64 -21.14 -12.97
CA VAL A 136 0.43 -20.15 -11.90
C VAL A 136 0.78 -20.73 -10.52
N GLU A 137 0.48 -22.01 -10.29
CA GLU A 137 0.76 -22.68 -9.02
C GLU A 137 2.27 -22.66 -8.74
N ARG A 138 3.04 -23.17 -9.70
CA ARG A 138 4.50 -23.19 -9.62
C ARG A 138 5.08 -21.80 -9.54
N ASN A 139 4.55 -20.85 -10.31
CA ASN A 139 4.98 -19.45 -10.22
C ASN A 139 4.87 -18.92 -8.79
N GLY A 140 3.71 -19.06 -8.16
CA GLY A 140 3.53 -18.56 -6.79
C GLY A 140 4.44 -19.25 -5.79
N MET A 141 4.68 -20.55 -5.91
CA MET A 141 5.63 -21.28 -5.06
C MET A 141 7.08 -20.83 -5.28
N SER A 142 7.50 -20.61 -6.53
CA SER A 142 8.82 -20.07 -6.86
C SER A 142 9.03 -18.68 -6.26
N GLN A 143 8.00 -17.84 -6.29
CA GLN A 143 8.05 -16.51 -5.66
C GLN A 143 8.02 -16.60 -4.12
N ALA A 144 7.28 -17.55 -3.56
CA ALA A 144 7.19 -17.80 -2.13
C ALA A 144 8.51 -18.30 -1.52
N ALA A 145 9.43 -18.84 -2.32
CA ALA A 145 10.77 -19.25 -1.85
C ALA A 145 11.61 -18.05 -1.36
N ASP A 146 11.54 -16.91 -2.05
CA ASP A 146 12.20 -15.68 -1.59
C ASP A 146 11.54 -15.11 -0.33
N VAL A 147 10.22 -15.26 -0.20
CA VAL A 147 9.48 -14.91 1.03
C VAL A 147 9.95 -15.77 2.20
N ALA A 148 10.07 -17.09 1.99
CA ALA A 148 10.57 -18.02 2.99
C ALA A 148 12.00 -17.70 3.41
N SER A 149 12.87 -17.37 2.46
CA SER A 149 14.26 -16.97 2.72
C SER A 149 14.33 -15.68 3.54
N THR A 150 13.46 -14.72 3.22
CA THR A 150 13.33 -13.46 3.98
C THR A 150 12.88 -13.72 5.41
N VAL A 151 11.83 -14.53 5.61
CA VAL A 151 11.35 -14.88 6.95
C VAL A 151 12.43 -15.61 7.75
N ASP A 152 13.13 -16.59 7.16
CA ASP A 152 14.19 -17.34 7.82
C ASP A 152 15.37 -16.44 8.25
N TYR A 153 15.85 -15.58 7.34
CA TYR A 153 16.94 -14.65 7.65
C TYR A 153 16.54 -13.63 8.72
N MET A 154 15.36 -13.02 8.59
CA MET A 154 14.92 -11.96 9.50
C MET A 154 14.58 -12.50 10.90
N SER A 155 14.04 -13.71 11.00
CA SER A 155 13.75 -14.35 12.29
C SER A 155 14.98 -14.63 13.14
N LYS A 156 16.18 -14.59 12.55
CA LYS A 156 17.47 -14.78 13.23
C LYS A 156 18.10 -13.48 13.71
N GLN A 157 17.54 -12.32 13.34
CA GLN A 157 18.06 -11.04 13.78
C GLN A 157 17.73 -10.81 15.26
N PRO A 158 18.67 -10.29 16.08
CA PRO A 158 18.48 -10.18 17.53
C PRO A 158 17.34 -9.23 17.94
N TYR A 159 16.94 -8.33 17.04
CA TYR A 159 15.86 -7.37 17.26
C TYR A 159 14.51 -7.84 16.72
N VAL A 160 14.40 -9.06 16.18
CA VAL A 160 13.15 -9.61 15.63
C VAL A 160 12.59 -10.70 16.55
N ASP A 161 11.29 -10.63 16.81
CA ASP A 161 10.52 -11.69 17.44
C ASP A 161 10.11 -12.72 16.37
N GLY A 162 10.90 -13.79 16.28
CA GLY A 162 10.65 -14.90 15.35
C GLY A 162 9.41 -15.75 15.67
N GLN A 163 8.59 -15.40 16.68
CA GLN A 163 7.34 -16.10 17.02
C GLN A 163 6.08 -15.29 16.71
N HIS A 164 6.22 -14.03 16.30
CA HIS A 164 5.13 -13.13 15.96
C HIS A 164 5.39 -12.51 14.60
N ILE A 165 5.08 -13.28 13.54
CA ILE A 165 5.33 -12.91 12.15
C ILE A 165 4.02 -12.89 11.37
N VAL A 166 3.82 -11.87 10.55
CA VAL A 166 2.77 -11.82 9.53
C VAL A 166 3.40 -11.60 8.16
N VAL A 167 2.85 -12.24 7.13
CA VAL A 167 3.28 -12.03 5.75
C VAL A 167 2.14 -11.38 4.99
N ALA A 168 2.44 -10.26 4.33
CA ALA A 168 1.50 -9.49 3.54
C ALA A 168 2.02 -9.32 2.12
N GLY A 169 1.12 -9.08 1.17
CA GLY A 169 1.54 -8.75 -0.19
C GLY A 169 0.41 -8.20 -1.02
N THR A 170 0.80 -7.54 -2.12
CA THR A 170 -0.13 -6.95 -3.08
C THR A 170 0.03 -7.53 -4.47
N SER A 171 -1.07 -7.71 -5.21
CA SER A 171 -1.03 -8.16 -6.60
C SER A 171 -0.24 -9.47 -6.74
N HIS A 172 0.79 -9.51 -7.58
CA HIS A 172 1.66 -10.69 -7.67
C HIS A 172 2.34 -11.08 -6.35
N GLY A 173 2.61 -10.12 -5.47
CA GLY A 173 3.10 -10.37 -4.11
C GLY A 173 2.02 -10.92 -3.17
N GLY A 174 0.74 -10.62 -3.41
CA GLY A 174 -0.40 -11.22 -2.71
C GLY A 174 -0.55 -12.70 -3.07
N LEU A 175 -0.38 -13.05 -4.35
CA LEU A 175 -0.30 -14.44 -4.79
C LEU A 175 0.88 -15.18 -4.12
N ALA A 176 2.08 -14.59 -4.12
CA ALA A 176 3.24 -15.18 -3.44
C ALA A 176 3.02 -15.33 -1.92
N THR A 177 2.31 -14.40 -1.29
CA THR A 177 1.95 -14.45 0.14
C THR A 177 1.01 -15.62 0.44
N ILE A 178 -0.02 -15.82 -0.39
CA ILE A 178 -0.94 -16.94 -0.21
C ILE A 178 -0.27 -18.28 -0.52
N ALA A 179 0.56 -18.36 -1.57
CA ALA A 179 1.36 -19.54 -1.88
C ALA A 179 2.34 -19.89 -0.74
N TYR A 180 3.00 -18.89 -0.14
CA TYR A 180 3.87 -19.08 1.03
C TYR A 180 3.15 -19.72 2.21
N GLY A 181 1.83 -19.49 2.35
CA GLY A 181 0.99 -20.11 3.37
C GLY A 181 1.06 -21.64 3.42
N ALA A 182 1.32 -22.29 2.28
CA ALA A 182 1.48 -23.74 2.17
C ALA A 182 2.78 -24.27 2.83
N GLN A 183 3.73 -23.39 3.12
CA GLN A 183 5.03 -23.72 3.70
C GLN A 183 5.43 -22.70 4.80
N ALA A 184 4.43 -22.10 5.45
CA ALA A 184 4.65 -21.05 6.43
C ALA A 184 5.54 -21.54 7.58
N ALA A 185 6.52 -20.73 7.97
CA ALA A 185 7.40 -21.05 9.08
C ALA A 185 6.62 -21.03 10.41
N PRO A 186 7.03 -21.79 11.45
CA PRO A 186 6.27 -21.92 12.70
C PRO A 186 5.91 -20.61 13.42
N GLY A 187 6.73 -19.55 13.27
CA GLY A 187 6.49 -18.23 13.85
C GLY A 187 5.45 -17.37 13.11
N VAL A 188 5.00 -17.81 11.93
CA VAL A 188 4.03 -17.09 11.11
C VAL A 188 2.63 -17.33 11.64
N ARG A 189 1.95 -16.24 11.99
CA ARG A 189 0.63 -16.23 12.61
C ARG A 189 -0.50 -15.97 11.62
N GLY A 190 -0.20 -15.33 10.49
CA GLY A 190 -1.22 -15.06 9.49
C GLY A 190 -0.68 -14.45 8.20
N LEU A 191 -1.56 -14.46 7.19
CA LEU A 191 -1.31 -13.95 5.84
C LEU A 191 -2.29 -12.81 5.53
N ILE A 192 -1.81 -11.75 4.88
CA ILE A 192 -2.66 -10.63 4.44
C ILE A 192 -2.50 -10.44 2.93
N ASN A 193 -3.57 -10.71 2.19
CA ASN A 193 -3.62 -10.64 0.74
C ASN A 193 -4.38 -9.38 0.29
N PHE A 194 -3.66 -8.40 -0.27
CA PHE A 194 -4.25 -7.21 -0.88
C PHE A 194 -4.33 -7.41 -2.40
N SER A 195 -5.54 -7.55 -2.95
CA SER A 195 -5.75 -7.71 -4.40
C SER A 195 -4.77 -8.69 -5.06
N GLY A 196 -4.52 -9.85 -4.45
CA GLY A 196 -3.52 -10.80 -4.92
C GLY A 196 -3.93 -11.60 -6.15
N GLY A 197 -2.98 -11.84 -7.04
CA GLY A 197 -3.19 -12.66 -8.23
C GLY A 197 -2.03 -12.58 -9.21
N LEU A 198 -2.13 -13.33 -10.31
CA LEU A 198 -1.22 -13.25 -11.44
C LEU A 198 -2.02 -13.29 -12.74
N ARG A 199 -1.97 -12.19 -13.49
CA ARG A 199 -2.66 -12.06 -14.77
C ARG A 199 -1.75 -12.56 -15.88
N GLN A 200 -2.25 -13.48 -16.71
CA GLN A 200 -1.48 -14.09 -17.79
C GLN A 200 -2.31 -14.19 -19.07
N ASP A 201 -2.69 -13.05 -19.67
CA ASP A 201 -3.61 -13.01 -20.82
C ASP A 201 -3.15 -13.87 -22.02
N ALA A 202 -1.85 -14.15 -22.14
CA ALA A 202 -1.30 -15.01 -23.20
C ALA A 202 -1.53 -16.52 -22.97
N CYS A 203 -2.01 -16.92 -21.80
CA CYS A 203 -2.25 -18.31 -21.44
C CYS A 203 -3.73 -18.68 -21.63
N THR A 204 -3.97 -19.84 -22.24
CA THR A 204 -5.33 -20.41 -22.32
C THR A 204 -5.90 -20.62 -20.92
N ASP A 205 -7.15 -20.21 -20.70
CA ASP A 205 -7.83 -20.33 -19.40
C ASP A 205 -7.01 -19.75 -18.23
N TRP A 206 -6.37 -18.58 -18.41
CA TRP A 206 -5.52 -18.01 -17.36
C TRP A 206 -6.29 -17.74 -16.05
N GLN A 207 -7.57 -17.39 -16.13
CA GLN A 207 -8.44 -17.20 -14.97
C GLN A 207 -8.71 -18.52 -14.23
N GLY A 208 -8.98 -19.61 -14.96
CA GLY A 208 -9.11 -20.94 -14.38
C GLY A 208 -7.79 -21.46 -13.82
N ASN A 209 -6.66 -21.20 -14.48
CA ASN A 209 -5.32 -21.52 -13.95
C ASN A 209 -5.06 -20.82 -12.62
N LEU A 210 -5.39 -19.52 -12.54
CA LEU A 210 -5.27 -18.74 -11.32
C LEU A 210 -6.18 -19.28 -10.20
N THR A 211 -7.44 -19.56 -10.52
CA THR A 211 -8.41 -20.14 -9.58
C THR A 211 -7.94 -21.50 -9.04
N ARG A 212 -7.45 -22.39 -9.91
CA ARG A 212 -6.90 -23.70 -9.51
C ARG A 212 -5.67 -23.55 -8.62
N ALA A 213 -4.75 -22.63 -8.94
CA ALA A 213 -3.58 -22.37 -8.11
C ALA A 213 -3.97 -21.96 -6.68
N PHE A 214 -4.93 -21.03 -6.53
CA PHE A 214 -5.46 -20.67 -5.20
C PHE A 214 -6.11 -21.85 -4.48
N GLY A 215 -6.83 -22.72 -5.20
CA GLY A 215 -7.32 -23.99 -4.63
C GLY A 215 -6.19 -24.85 -4.06
N THR A 216 -5.14 -25.10 -4.84
CA THR A 216 -4.00 -25.91 -4.37
C THR A 216 -3.28 -25.29 -3.18
N TYR A 217 -3.18 -23.96 -3.11
CA TYR A 217 -2.61 -23.27 -1.93
C TYR A 217 -3.49 -23.44 -0.69
N GLY A 218 -4.82 -23.36 -0.86
CA GLY A 218 -5.81 -23.55 0.20
C GLY A 218 -5.82 -24.97 0.77
N GLU A 219 -5.56 -25.99 -0.05
CA GLU A 219 -5.41 -27.38 0.41
C GLU A 219 -4.24 -27.57 1.38
N LYS A 220 -3.17 -26.77 1.21
CA LYS A 220 -1.91 -26.93 1.92
C LYS A 220 -1.68 -25.88 3.00
N VAL A 221 -2.54 -24.86 3.12
CA VAL A 221 -2.33 -23.79 4.09
C VAL A 221 -2.66 -24.25 5.51
N HIS A 222 -1.87 -23.79 6.47
CA HIS A 222 -2.05 -24.12 7.89
C HIS A 222 -2.14 -22.89 8.81
N VAL A 223 -2.04 -21.69 8.23
CA VAL A 223 -2.12 -20.41 8.94
C VAL A 223 -3.33 -19.60 8.44
N PRO A 224 -3.99 -18.82 9.32
CA PRO A 224 -5.12 -17.99 8.91
C PRO A 224 -4.76 -16.94 7.86
N SER A 225 -5.73 -16.55 7.01
CA SER A 225 -5.54 -15.48 6.02
C SER A 225 -6.68 -14.45 5.99
N LEU A 226 -6.31 -13.19 5.77
CA LEU A 226 -7.21 -12.07 5.48
C LEU A 226 -7.02 -11.64 4.02
N TRP A 227 -8.12 -11.50 3.30
CA TRP A 227 -8.14 -11.10 1.89
C TRP A 227 -8.89 -9.78 1.76
N LEU A 228 -8.31 -8.80 1.08
CA LEU A 228 -8.90 -7.49 0.83
C LEU A 228 -8.95 -7.23 -0.67
N TYR A 229 -10.17 -7.09 -1.21
CA TYR A 229 -10.45 -6.80 -2.62
C TYR A 229 -11.56 -5.74 -2.70
N GLY A 230 -11.63 -5.01 -3.81
CA GLY A 230 -12.65 -3.99 -4.03
C GLY A 230 -13.28 -4.08 -5.40
N ASP A 231 -14.46 -3.46 -5.55
CA ASP A 231 -15.37 -3.63 -6.69
C ASP A 231 -14.81 -3.10 -8.01
N ASN A 232 -14.04 -2.01 -7.95
CA ASN A 232 -13.47 -1.34 -9.12
C ASN A 232 -11.98 -1.69 -9.34
N ASP A 233 -11.55 -2.88 -8.93
CA ASP A 233 -10.19 -3.38 -9.23
C ASP A 233 -10.05 -3.57 -10.75
N SER A 234 -9.06 -2.89 -11.34
CA SER A 234 -8.85 -2.91 -12.79
C SER A 234 -8.30 -4.23 -13.33
N ILE A 235 -7.85 -5.12 -12.45
CA ILE A 235 -7.16 -6.37 -12.79
C ILE A 235 -8.03 -7.59 -12.48
N TRP A 236 -8.71 -7.61 -11.34
CA TRP A 236 -9.51 -8.75 -10.89
C TRP A 236 -11.00 -8.40 -10.83
N SER A 237 -11.82 -9.05 -11.67
CA SER A 237 -13.26 -8.87 -11.57
C SER A 237 -13.82 -9.50 -10.28
N PRO A 238 -14.93 -8.99 -9.73
CA PRO A 238 -15.58 -9.57 -8.55
C PRO A 238 -15.87 -11.07 -8.69
N GLU A 239 -16.26 -11.53 -9.89
CA GLU A 239 -16.51 -12.94 -10.17
C GLU A 239 -15.23 -13.78 -10.05
N LEU A 240 -14.12 -13.31 -10.62
CA LEU A 240 -12.83 -14.00 -10.51
C LEU A 240 -12.36 -14.05 -9.06
N VAL A 241 -12.49 -12.95 -8.31
CA VAL A 241 -12.16 -12.91 -6.88
C VAL A 241 -12.98 -13.93 -6.10
N SER A 242 -14.29 -13.99 -6.34
CA SER A 242 -15.18 -14.97 -5.72
C SER A 242 -14.77 -16.41 -6.05
N GLN A 243 -14.37 -16.69 -7.29
CA GLN A 243 -13.89 -18.00 -7.72
C GLN A 243 -12.58 -18.39 -7.00
N MET A 244 -11.59 -17.49 -6.97
CA MET A 244 -10.32 -17.72 -6.28
C MET A 244 -10.53 -17.98 -4.79
N TYR A 245 -11.34 -17.16 -4.11
CA TYR A 245 -11.62 -17.32 -2.69
C TYR A 245 -12.37 -18.61 -2.38
N THR A 246 -13.39 -18.95 -3.18
CA THR A 246 -14.14 -20.20 -3.03
C THR A 246 -13.24 -21.42 -3.21
N ALA A 247 -12.35 -21.41 -4.21
CA ALA A 247 -11.40 -22.49 -4.43
C ALA A 247 -10.43 -22.64 -3.25
N TYR A 248 -9.90 -21.53 -2.74
CA TYR A 248 -8.99 -21.54 -1.59
C TYR A 248 -9.66 -22.05 -0.30
N ASP A 249 -10.92 -21.67 -0.05
CA ASP A 249 -11.66 -22.02 1.16
C ASP A 249 -12.24 -23.46 1.12
N ALA A 250 -12.33 -24.08 -0.07
CA ALA A 250 -13.00 -25.36 -0.30
C ALA A 250 -12.48 -26.52 0.57
N HIS A 251 -11.26 -26.41 1.09
CA HIS A 251 -10.60 -27.42 1.92
C HIS A 251 -10.49 -27.04 3.40
N GLY A 252 -11.27 -26.03 3.85
CA GLY A 252 -11.33 -25.63 5.25
C GLY A 252 -10.20 -24.70 5.69
N ALA A 253 -9.57 -23.99 4.74
CA ALA A 253 -8.60 -22.95 5.06
C ALA A 253 -9.26 -21.91 6.00
N THR A 254 -8.56 -21.52 7.08
CA THR A 254 -9.09 -20.48 7.97
C THR A 254 -8.93 -19.12 7.31
N SER A 255 -9.93 -18.70 6.54
CA SER A 255 -9.84 -17.52 5.68
C SER A 255 -10.95 -16.52 5.97
N LYS A 256 -10.69 -15.24 5.69
CA LYS A 256 -11.72 -14.19 5.67
C LYS A 256 -11.48 -13.24 4.51
N MET A 257 -12.47 -13.15 3.62
CA MET A 257 -12.53 -12.07 2.64
C MET A 257 -13.27 -10.84 3.19
N VAL A 258 -12.71 -9.67 2.89
CA VAL A 258 -13.30 -8.35 3.08
C VAL A 258 -13.37 -7.71 1.70
N ASP A 259 -14.59 -7.51 1.25
CA ASP A 259 -14.90 -6.58 0.18
C ASP A 259 -15.01 -5.18 0.79
N PHE A 260 -14.15 -4.26 0.34
CA PHE A 260 -14.15 -2.87 0.82
C PHE A 260 -14.89 -1.91 -0.11
N GLY A 261 -15.56 -2.41 -1.15
CA GLY A 261 -16.28 -1.62 -2.14
C GLY A 261 -15.34 -0.89 -3.09
N MET A 262 -15.76 0.28 -3.56
CA MET A 262 -14.98 1.09 -4.50
C MET A 262 -13.89 1.90 -3.80
N TYR A 263 -12.72 1.99 -4.41
CA TYR A 263 -11.66 2.89 -3.97
C TYR A 263 -11.13 3.73 -5.12
N LYS A 264 -11.23 5.05 -4.97
CA LYS A 264 -10.82 6.06 -5.95
C LYS A 264 -11.23 5.63 -7.37
N ASN A 265 -10.31 5.72 -8.32
CA ASN A 265 -10.48 5.24 -9.69
C ASN A 265 -10.14 3.75 -9.88
N ASP A 266 -9.40 3.14 -8.96
CA ASP A 266 -8.98 1.74 -9.04
C ASP A 266 -8.72 1.16 -7.65
N ALA A 267 -9.42 0.09 -7.29
CA ALA A 267 -9.21 -0.60 -6.01
C ALA A 267 -7.84 -1.26 -5.89
N HIS A 268 -7.19 -1.58 -7.00
CA HIS A 268 -5.90 -2.28 -7.02
C HIS A 268 -4.76 -1.49 -6.35
N ARG A 269 -4.91 -0.17 -6.22
CA ARG A 269 -3.88 0.71 -5.63
C ARG A 269 -4.00 0.89 -4.10
N LEU A 270 -5.06 0.35 -3.48
CA LEU A 270 -5.46 0.69 -2.10
C LEU A 270 -4.29 0.71 -1.11
N VAL A 271 -3.50 -0.37 -1.05
CA VAL A 271 -2.45 -0.53 -0.03
C VAL A 271 -1.24 0.40 -0.21
N GLY A 272 -1.03 0.91 -1.43
CA GLY A 272 0.06 1.85 -1.71
C GLY A 272 -0.24 3.29 -1.29
N ASP A 273 -1.53 3.63 -1.17
CA ASP A 273 -1.97 4.97 -0.83
C ASP A 273 -2.03 5.18 0.69
N ARG A 274 -1.57 6.34 1.15
CA ARG A 274 -1.74 6.78 2.55
C ARG A 274 -3.22 6.83 2.94
N ASP A 275 -4.08 7.28 2.03
CA ASP A 275 -5.53 7.26 2.26
C ASP A 275 -6.07 5.85 2.39
N GLY A 276 -5.48 4.83 1.75
CA GLY A 276 -5.99 3.47 1.86
C GLY A 276 -5.99 2.95 3.31
N VAL A 277 -5.09 3.46 4.16
CA VAL A 277 -4.91 3.00 5.56
C VAL A 277 -6.22 3.03 6.34
N HIS A 278 -7.03 4.10 6.23
CA HIS A 278 -8.29 4.19 6.98
C HIS A 278 -9.35 3.16 6.55
N ILE A 279 -9.19 2.58 5.35
CA ILE A 279 -10.09 1.57 4.79
C ILE A 279 -9.64 0.17 5.22
N TRP A 280 -8.36 -0.16 5.02
CA TRP A 280 -7.87 -1.51 5.27
C TRP A 280 -7.47 -1.76 6.73
N TRP A 281 -6.98 -0.76 7.45
CA TRP A 281 -6.47 -0.93 8.81
C TRP A 281 -7.50 -1.56 9.77
N PRO A 282 -8.77 -1.13 9.82
CA PRO A 282 -9.74 -1.73 10.75
C PRO A 282 -9.96 -3.24 10.57
N SER A 283 -9.82 -3.74 9.35
CA SER A 283 -9.91 -5.17 9.06
C SER A 283 -8.62 -5.90 9.39
N VAL A 284 -7.47 -5.30 9.06
CA VAL A 284 -6.15 -5.82 9.42
C VAL A 284 -5.97 -5.90 10.94
N GLU A 285 -6.32 -4.85 11.68
CA GLU A 285 -6.26 -4.82 13.14
C GLU A 285 -7.03 -5.96 13.80
N ARG A 286 -8.28 -6.17 13.38
CA ARG A 286 -9.12 -7.27 13.89
C ARG A 286 -8.51 -8.63 13.58
N PHE A 287 -7.90 -8.78 12.40
CA PHE A 287 -7.20 -10.00 12.02
C PHE A 287 -5.94 -10.23 12.86
N LEU A 288 -5.09 -9.20 12.99
CA LEU A 288 -3.87 -9.23 13.80
C LEU A 288 -4.19 -9.62 15.25
N ALA A 289 -5.18 -8.97 15.87
CA ALA A 289 -5.60 -9.30 17.23
C ALA A 289 -6.06 -10.76 17.36
N ARG A 290 -6.80 -11.29 16.37
CA ARG A 290 -7.26 -12.68 16.36
C ARG A 290 -6.11 -13.69 16.28
N VAL A 291 -5.07 -13.37 15.52
CA VAL A 291 -3.92 -14.26 15.34
C VAL A 291 -2.81 -14.01 16.37
N GLY A 292 -3.09 -13.24 17.42
CA GLY A 292 -2.18 -13.02 18.55
C GLY A 292 -1.07 -12.01 18.27
N MET A 293 -1.26 -11.12 17.30
CA MET A 293 -0.30 -10.09 16.92
C MET A 293 -0.64 -8.75 17.61
N PRO A 294 0.35 -7.95 18.03
CA PRO A 294 0.10 -6.69 18.73
C PRO A 294 -0.53 -5.63 17.83
N THR A 295 -1.50 -4.89 18.35
CA THR A 295 -2.26 -3.87 17.58
C THR A 295 -2.24 -2.48 18.20
N ARG A 296 -1.75 -2.36 19.44
CA ARG A 296 -1.70 -1.08 20.15
C ARG A 296 -0.66 -0.16 19.53
N ILE A 297 -1.03 1.11 19.31
CA ILE A 297 -0.08 2.16 18.93
C ILE A 297 0.92 2.37 20.08
N GLN A 298 2.20 2.34 19.75
CA GLN A 298 3.32 2.50 20.67
C GLN A 298 4.15 3.75 20.36
N TYR A 299 4.10 4.25 19.13
CA TYR A 299 4.96 5.33 18.66
C TYR A 299 4.19 6.32 17.79
N GLN A 300 4.56 7.60 17.92
CA GLN A 300 4.21 8.60 16.92
C GLN A 300 5.26 8.56 15.80
N VAL A 301 4.86 8.19 14.59
CA VAL A 301 5.77 8.17 13.43
C VAL A 301 5.47 9.38 12.55
N SER A 302 6.52 10.12 12.18
CA SER A 302 6.42 11.32 11.34
C SER A 302 5.67 11.07 10.03
N GLU A 303 4.81 12.02 9.66
CA GLU A 303 4.15 12.10 8.36
C GLU A 303 4.59 13.36 7.60
N PRO A 304 4.47 13.39 6.27
CA PRO A 304 4.62 14.62 5.51
C PRO A 304 3.67 15.71 6.05
N SER A 305 4.23 16.81 6.57
CA SER A 305 3.44 17.91 7.11
C SER A 305 2.86 18.74 5.98
N GLU A 306 1.52 18.84 5.92
CA GLU A 306 0.87 19.68 4.94
C GLU A 306 1.17 21.18 5.22
N PRO A 307 1.55 21.96 4.19
CA PRO A 307 1.74 23.40 4.35
C PRO A 307 0.43 24.07 4.78
N LYS A 308 0.52 25.11 5.61
CA LYS A 308 -0.65 25.90 6.01
C LYS A 308 -1.29 26.57 4.79
N ALA A 309 -2.62 26.52 4.75
CA ALA A 309 -3.42 27.29 3.80
C ALA A 309 -3.09 28.79 3.86
N THR A 310 -3.32 29.46 2.75
CA THR A 310 -3.06 30.89 2.54
C THR A 310 -4.30 31.55 1.94
N ASP A 311 -4.46 32.85 2.15
CA ASP A 311 -5.56 33.63 1.57
C ASP A 311 -5.26 34.11 0.14
N PHE A 312 -4.37 33.42 -0.59
CA PHE A 312 -3.92 33.84 -1.91
C PHE A 312 -5.04 33.78 -2.96
N ALA A 313 -5.80 32.68 -2.99
CA ALA A 313 -6.93 32.49 -3.89
C ALA A 313 -7.82 31.33 -3.39
N ALA A 314 -9.06 31.24 -3.89
CA ALA A 314 -9.86 30.03 -3.77
C ALA A 314 -9.24 28.91 -4.64
N VAL A 315 -9.32 27.66 -4.17
CA VAL A 315 -8.70 26.52 -4.87
C VAL A 315 -9.28 26.31 -6.27
N ASP A 316 -10.54 26.65 -6.50
CA ASP A 316 -11.21 26.53 -7.80
C ASP A 316 -10.90 27.70 -8.77
N SER A 317 -10.13 28.70 -8.32
CA SER A 317 -9.75 29.86 -9.14
C SER A 317 -8.60 29.54 -10.10
N VAL A 318 -8.92 28.83 -11.19
CA VAL A 318 -7.95 28.38 -12.21
C VAL A 318 -7.10 29.53 -12.79
N ASN A 319 -7.68 30.73 -12.91
CA ASN A 319 -6.98 31.89 -13.45
C ASN A 319 -6.01 32.55 -12.45
N SER A 320 -6.04 32.14 -11.18
CA SER A 320 -5.16 32.64 -10.13
C SER A 320 -3.86 31.83 -10.00
N VAL A 321 -3.75 30.68 -10.64
CA VAL A 321 -2.54 29.85 -10.59
C VAL A 321 -1.40 30.58 -11.33
N PRO A 322 -0.27 30.86 -10.66
CA PRO A 322 0.78 31.69 -11.24
C PRO A 322 1.60 30.93 -12.30
N PHE A 323 2.20 31.68 -13.22
CA PHE A 323 3.19 31.26 -14.23
C PHE A 323 2.71 30.28 -15.32
N ILE A 324 1.57 29.64 -15.14
CA ILE A 324 1.10 28.62 -16.08
C ILE A 324 0.40 29.20 -17.32
N ASP A 325 0.55 28.50 -18.45
CA ASP A 325 -0.14 28.76 -19.70
C ASP A 325 -1.51 28.05 -19.77
N ASP A 326 -2.13 28.00 -20.95
CA ASP A 326 -3.42 27.32 -21.14
C ASP A 326 -3.33 25.80 -20.92
N ALA A 327 -2.21 25.18 -21.27
CA ALA A 327 -1.98 23.76 -21.01
C ALA A 327 -1.91 23.50 -19.50
N GLY A 328 -1.20 24.34 -18.76
CA GLY A 328 -1.19 24.27 -17.29
C GLY A 328 -2.55 24.55 -16.67
N ARG A 329 -3.33 25.50 -17.20
CA ARG A 329 -4.70 25.75 -16.71
C ARG A 329 -5.58 24.52 -16.88
N ASN A 330 -5.45 23.81 -18.01
CA ASN A 330 -6.12 22.54 -18.22
C ASN A 330 -5.61 21.44 -17.27
N GLY A 331 -4.29 21.39 -17.03
CA GLY A 331 -3.69 20.51 -16.03
C GLY A 331 -4.24 20.77 -14.63
N TYR A 332 -4.42 22.04 -14.25
CA TYR A 332 -4.99 22.42 -12.96
C TYR A 332 -6.47 22.05 -12.84
N ARG A 333 -7.27 22.21 -13.91
CA ARG A 333 -8.65 21.71 -13.94
C ARG A 333 -8.70 20.20 -13.72
N ASN A 334 -7.79 19.45 -14.33
CA ASN A 334 -7.70 18.01 -14.09
C ASN A 334 -7.34 17.70 -12.63
N PHE A 335 -6.38 18.43 -12.05
CA PHE A 335 -6.01 18.33 -10.62
C PHE A 335 -7.23 18.51 -9.69
N LEU A 336 -8.12 19.47 -9.97
CA LEU A 336 -9.31 19.72 -9.15
C LEU A 336 -10.29 18.54 -9.13
N HIS A 337 -10.25 17.66 -10.13
CA HIS A 337 -11.08 16.45 -10.21
C HIS A 337 -10.43 15.20 -9.61
N GLN A 338 -9.17 15.28 -9.16
CA GLN A 338 -8.47 14.16 -8.55
C GLN A 338 -8.99 13.89 -7.13
N TYR A 339 -8.78 12.68 -6.62
CA TYR A 339 -9.16 12.31 -5.25
C TYR A 339 -8.31 13.04 -4.20
N PRO A 340 -8.74 13.06 -2.91
CA PRO A 340 -7.90 13.51 -1.80
C PRO A 340 -6.53 12.82 -1.75
N SER A 341 -5.60 13.43 -0.99
CA SER A 341 -4.15 13.24 -1.10
C SER A 341 -3.65 13.57 -2.50
N ARG A 342 -3.72 14.85 -2.84
CA ARG A 342 -3.26 15.41 -4.12
C ARG A 342 -2.48 16.71 -3.91
N ALA A 343 -1.56 17.00 -4.81
CA ALA A 343 -0.80 18.24 -4.80
C ALA A 343 -0.54 18.77 -6.20
N PHE A 344 -0.46 20.10 -6.32
CA PHE A 344 -0.11 20.82 -7.53
C PHE A 344 1.10 21.72 -7.28
N ALA A 345 2.11 21.64 -8.14
CA ALA A 345 3.33 22.42 -8.07
C ALA A 345 3.55 23.25 -9.34
N VAL A 346 4.13 24.44 -9.17
CA VAL A 346 4.44 25.39 -10.24
C VAL A 346 5.81 26.01 -10.04
N SER A 347 6.37 26.59 -11.10
CA SER A 347 7.65 27.30 -11.11
C SER A 347 7.57 28.57 -11.96
N ALA A 348 8.48 29.51 -11.73
CA ALA A 348 8.57 30.76 -12.49
C ALA A 348 8.86 30.54 -13.99
N SER A 349 9.48 29.41 -14.35
CA SER A 349 9.74 29.03 -15.75
C SER A 349 8.48 28.63 -16.52
N GLY A 350 7.32 28.58 -15.87
CA GLY A 350 6.05 28.09 -16.42
C GLY A 350 5.87 26.57 -16.36
N ALA A 351 6.85 25.82 -15.83
CA ALA A 351 6.69 24.39 -15.62
C ALA A 351 5.77 24.11 -14.43
N TRP A 352 4.97 23.06 -14.55
CA TRP A 352 4.00 22.63 -13.56
C TRP A 352 3.89 21.10 -13.54
N SER A 353 3.39 20.57 -12.44
CA SER A 353 3.02 19.16 -12.32
C SER A 353 2.02 18.96 -11.20
N TRP A 354 1.34 17.82 -11.21
CA TRP A 354 0.48 17.39 -10.11
C TRP A 354 0.69 15.91 -9.83
N ALA A 355 0.29 15.49 -8.64
CA ALA A 355 0.28 14.10 -8.23
C ALA A 355 -0.94 13.83 -7.35
N GLU A 356 -1.39 12.59 -7.34
CA GLU A 356 -2.49 12.07 -6.53
C GLU A 356 -2.10 10.68 -5.99
N GLY A 357 -2.42 10.41 -4.73
CA GLY A 357 -2.16 9.13 -4.08
C GLY A 357 -0.72 8.93 -3.63
N GLY A 358 -0.38 7.67 -3.40
CA GLY A 358 0.88 7.27 -2.78
C GLY A 358 0.98 7.75 -1.33
N ASP A 359 2.22 7.86 -0.86
CA ASP A 359 2.54 8.32 0.49
C ASP A 359 2.65 9.85 0.61
N ASP A 360 3.40 10.47 -0.31
CA ASP A 360 3.65 11.92 -0.35
C ASP A 360 3.43 12.50 -1.76
N PRO A 361 2.19 12.82 -2.13
CA PRO A 361 1.89 13.44 -3.42
C PRO A 361 2.53 14.84 -3.55
N MET A 362 2.84 15.52 -2.45
CA MET A 362 3.46 16.84 -2.47
C MET A 362 4.90 16.75 -3.02
N ALA A 363 5.70 15.83 -2.48
CA ALA A 363 7.06 15.60 -2.95
C ALA A 363 7.08 15.14 -4.41
N VAL A 364 6.14 14.28 -4.81
CA VAL A 364 6.03 13.81 -6.20
C VAL A 364 5.69 14.95 -7.17
N ALA A 365 4.71 15.79 -6.84
CA ALA A 365 4.34 16.93 -7.66
C ALA A 365 5.52 17.91 -7.84
N VAL A 366 6.23 18.23 -6.77
CA VAL A 366 7.41 19.12 -6.83
C VAL A 366 8.53 18.50 -7.65
N SER A 367 8.86 17.23 -7.42
CA SER A 367 9.92 16.51 -8.15
C SER A 367 9.62 16.43 -9.66
N ASN A 368 8.39 16.10 -10.04
CA ASN A 368 7.99 16.03 -11.44
C ASN A 368 7.97 17.39 -12.13
N CYS A 369 7.51 18.43 -11.43
CA CYS A 369 7.63 19.81 -11.91
C CYS A 369 9.11 20.17 -12.15
N GLN A 370 9.99 19.83 -11.21
CA GLN A 370 11.40 20.23 -11.26
C GLN A 370 12.15 19.60 -12.43
N LYS A 371 11.77 18.38 -12.86
CA LYS A 371 12.34 17.73 -14.06
C LYS A 371 12.19 18.55 -15.34
N GLN A 372 11.21 19.45 -15.39
CA GLN A 372 10.89 20.29 -16.55
C GLN A 372 11.17 21.78 -16.30
N SER A 373 11.70 22.14 -15.13
CA SER A 373 11.91 23.54 -14.74
C SER A 373 13.39 23.86 -14.55
N SER A 374 13.80 25.02 -15.06
CA SER A 374 15.06 25.68 -14.69
C SER A 374 14.98 26.43 -13.37
N ASP A 375 13.76 26.69 -12.87
CA ASP A 375 13.50 27.42 -11.64
C ASP A 375 13.01 26.48 -10.53
N PRO A 376 13.11 26.89 -9.25
CA PRO A 376 12.61 26.05 -8.15
C PRO A 376 11.08 25.87 -8.21
N CYS A 377 10.64 24.61 -8.27
CA CYS A 377 9.23 24.27 -8.15
C CYS A 377 8.73 24.38 -6.71
N ARG A 378 7.52 24.91 -6.54
CA ARG A 378 6.86 25.12 -5.24
C ARG A 378 5.41 24.67 -5.31
N LEU A 379 4.89 24.19 -4.19
CA LEU A 379 3.48 23.84 -4.05
C LEU A 379 2.59 25.07 -4.20
N TYR A 380 1.58 24.98 -5.06
CA TYR A 380 0.50 25.95 -5.18
C TYR A 380 -0.73 25.50 -4.40
N ALA A 381 -1.14 24.24 -4.57
CA ALA A 381 -2.30 23.68 -3.90
C ALA A 381 -2.00 22.28 -3.34
N VAL A 382 -2.58 21.99 -2.18
CA VAL A 382 -2.56 20.67 -1.52
C VAL A 382 -3.99 20.35 -1.11
N ASN A 383 -4.50 19.21 -1.57
CA ASN A 383 -5.90 18.81 -1.42
C ASN A 383 -6.86 19.91 -1.91
N ASP A 384 -7.67 20.46 -1.00
CA ASP A 384 -8.68 21.50 -1.28
C ASP A 384 -8.21 22.91 -0.87
N THR A 385 -6.91 23.11 -0.65
CA THR A 385 -6.36 24.38 -0.14
C THR A 385 -5.24 24.95 -1.00
N VAL A 386 -5.22 26.28 -1.14
CA VAL A 386 -4.09 27.01 -1.74
C VAL A 386 -3.05 27.29 -0.66
N VAL A 387 -1.81 26.87 -0.91
CA VAL A 387 -0.66 27.02 0.01
C VAL A 387 0.39 28.01 -0.51
N TRP A 388 0.07 28.71 -1.60
CA TRP A 388 0.98 29.61 -2.29
C TRP A 388 1.28 30.87 -1.49
N LYS A 389 2.58 31.19 -1.35
CA LYS A 389 3.05 32.44 -0.75
C LYS A 389 3.75 33.27 -1.81
N GLN A 390 3.11 34.37 -2.19
CA GLN A 390 3.65 35.34 -3.14
C GLN A 390 4.93 35.96 -2.57
N ARG A 391 6.04 35.94 -3.34
CA ARG A 391 7.26 36.68 -3.01
C ARG A 391 7.32 37.94 -3.87
N SER A 392 8.00 38.98 -3.38
CA SER A 392 8.15 40.27 -4.08
C SER A 392 8.87 40.18 -5.44
N ALA A 393 9.51 39.05 -5.76
CA ALA A 393 10.15 38.79 -7.06
C ALA A 393 9.20 38.17 -8.10
N ASP A 394 8.04 37.63 -7.68
CA ASP A 394 7.05 36.99 -8.56
C ASP A 394 6.20 38.02 -9.34
N THR A 395 6.40 39.32 -9.07
CA THR A 395 5.59 40.44 -9.61
C THR A 395 6.18 41.07 -10.88
N GLN A 396 7.42 40.75 -11.26
CA GLN A 396 8.12 41.49 -12.33
C GLN A 396 7.75 41.10 -13.76
N THR A 397 6.87 40.13 -13.99
CA THR A 397 6.47 39.71 -15.35
C THR A 397 5.10 40.21 -15.79
N VAL A 398 4.39 41.00 -14.97
CA VAL A 398 3.05 41.52 -15.31
C VAL A 398 2.97 43.03 -15.13
N GLU A 399 3.93 43.80 -15.64
CA GLU A 399 3.76 45.26 -15.85
C GLU A 399 4.82 45.81 -16.81
N ASN A 400 4.51 45.83 -18.11
CA ASN A 400 4.70 46.96 -19.04
C ASN A 400 4.77 46.50 -20.50
N GLY A 401 3.77 46.90 -21.28
CA GLY A 401 3.77 46.70 -22.72
C GLY A 401 2.54 47.22 -23.45
N ASN A 402 1.94 48.34 -23.02
CA ASN A 402 0.97 49.05 -23.84
C ASN A 402 1.28 50.55 -23.81
N GLY A 403 1.85 51.04 -24.92
CA GLY A 403 2.31 52.42 -25.09
C GLY A 403 2.82 52.64 -26.50
N ASN A 404 1.88 52.88 -27.40
CA ASN A 404 2.02 53.23 -28.81
C ASN A 404 2.87 54.51 -29.00
N ASP A 405 3.91 54.51 -29.83
CA ASP A 405 4.16 55.63 -30.75
C ASP A 405 5.05 55.27 -31.95
N SER A 406 4.67 55.88 -33.07
CA SER A 406 5.12 55.72 -34.44
C SER A 406 6.23 56.70 -34.80
N SER A 407 7.32 56.22 -35.44
CA SER A 407 7.96 56.88 -36.59
C SER A 407 9.27 56.18 -37.00
N ASN A 408 9.39 55.86 -38.29
CA ASN A 408 10.61 55.49 -39.02
C ASN A 408 11.05 56.75 -39.81
N PRO A 409 12.32 56.96 -40.26
CA PRO A 409 12.98 56.07 -41.23
C PRO A 409 14.54 55.92 -41.18
N LYS A 410 14.98 54.73 -41.62
CA LYS A 410 16.17 54.40 -42.45
C LYS A 410 17.60 54.74 -41.95
N HIS A 411 18.44 53.71 -41.86
CA HIS A 411 19.65 53.62 -42.70
C HIS A 411 20.16 52.17 -42.87
N ASP A 412 20.56 51.86 -44.11
CA ASP A 412 21.15 50.61 -44.59
C ASP A 412 22.45 50.22 -43.86
N SER A 413 22.69 48.91 -43.66
CA SER A 413 23.74 48.11 -44.35
C SER A 413 23.98 46.74 -43.71
N LYS A 414 23.84 45.69 -44.53
CA LYS A 414 24.43 44.34 -44.39
C LYS A 414 25.90 44.39 -44.94
N PRO A 415 26.73 43.32 -44.93
CA PRO A 415 26.58 41.95 -44.39
C PRO A 415 27.84 41.39 -43.67
N ALA A 416 27.76 40.17 -43.09
CA ALA A 416 28.60 39.00 -43.47
C ALA A 416 28.75 37.90 -42.37
N LEU A 417 28.57 36.65 -42.84
CA LEU A 417 29.29 35.39 -42.51
C LEU A 417 29.26 34.85 -41.06
N ALA A 418 28.67 33.70 -40.72
CA ALA A 418 28.85 32.29 -41.15
C ALA A 418 30.04 31.55 -40.49
N SER A 419 29.78 30.28 -40.14
CA SER A 419 30.66 29.18 -39.68
C SER A 419 30.78 29.06 -38.15
N ASN A 420 30.60 27.90 -37.51
CA ASN A 420 30.27 26.53 -37.91
C ASN A 420 29.62 25.83 -36.71
#